data_AF-A0A0K0E577-F1
#
_entry.id   AF-A0A0K0E577-F1
#
_cell.length_a   1.000
_cell.length_b   1.000
_cell.length_c   1.000
_cell.angle_alpha   90.00
_cell.angle_beta   90.00
_cell.angle_gamma   90.00
#
_symmetry.space_group_name_H-M   'P 1'
#
loop_
_entity.id
_entity.type
_entity.pdbx_description
1 polymer ?
#
loop_
_entity_poly.entity_id
_entity_poly.type
_entity_poly.pdbx_seq_one_letter_code
_entity_poly.pdbx_strand_id
1 'polypeptide(L)'
;MIPLGHETNIPIVISKEIRDYNLSECYNFNKQKGNNFFGSDDYSFESCFMNCLRTKEMNECPSSTPYTPYTCSKHDCRCKSDECLNCSSNLIFPERKDSKLFRPEFIKSCSCEYPCNYYIYKTLPSSTKLHTKNMIKRFNLKGNYDDLKKDIEANYAIVNLFIKKKEIVTKRQVVVGSTANVFSDIGNTLSLLLGLGMINFIEIFLFIFVLCFSTVIVYVKKCI
;
A
#
# COMPACT_ATOMS: atom_id res chain seq x y z
N MET A 1 -11.74 -10.35 13.68
CA MET A 1 -12.98 -11.15 13.70
C MET A 1 -13.94 -10.51 14.69
N ILE A 2 -15.19 -10.23 14.30
CA ILE A 2 -16.18 -9.59 15.18
C ILE A 2 -16.82 -10.68 16.05
N PRO A 3 -16.73 -10.60 17.39
CA PRO A 3 -17.28 -11.63 18.25
C PRO A 3 -18.81 -11.57 18.31
N LEU A 4 -19.44 -12.74 18.23
CA LEU A 4 -20.88 -12.91 18.51
C LEU A 4 -21.14 -12.70 20.01
N GLY A 5 -22.35 -12.28 20.35
CA GLY A 5 -22.75 -11.91 21.72
C GLY A 5 -22.19 -10.57 22.21
N HIS A 6 -21.54 -9.79 21.33
CA HIS A 6 -20.85 -8.56 21.70
C HIS A 6 -21.29 -7.37 20.85
N GLU A 7 -21.27 -6.20 21.48
CA GLU A 7 -21.27 -4.90 20.84
C GLU A 7 -19.82 -4.48 20.59
N THR A 8 -19.47 -4.27 19.32
CA THR A 8 -18.12 -3.92 18.87
C THR A 8 -18.12 -2.52 18.30
N ASN A 9 -17.40 -1.62 18.98
CA ASN A 9 -17.16 -0.25 18.59
C ASN A 9 -15.87 -0.19 17.76
N ILE A 10 -15.98 0.20 16.49
CA ILE A 10 -14.86 0.29 15.53
C ILE A 10 -14.62 1.78 15.20
N PRO A 11 -13.74 2.45 15.96
CA PRO A 11 -13.29 3.79 15.62
C PRO A 11 -12.36 3.73 14.41
N ILE A 12 -12.65 4.53 13.39
CA ILE A 12 -11.84 4.68 12.19
C ILE A 12 -11.04 6.00 12.29
N VAL A 13 -9.72 5.89 12.17
CA VAL A 13 -8.81 7.03 12.01
C VAL A 13 -8.27 7.00 10.58
N ILE A 14 -8.55 8.06 9.83
CA ILE A 14 -8.13 8.19 8.44
C ILE A 14 -6.81 8.95 8.40
N SER A 15 -5.82 8.38 7.72
CA SER A 15 -4.58 9.07 7.39
C SER A 15 -4.29 8.97 5.90
N LYS A 16 -3.82 10.05 5.29
CA LYS A 16 -3.39 10.09 3.90
C LYS A 16 -1.86 10.03 3.86
N GLU A 17 -1.31 9.10 3.09
CA GLU A 17 0.13 9.02 2.85
C GLU A 17 0.44 9.42 1.40
N ILE A 18 1.37 10.36 1.25
CA ILE A 18 1.83 10.90 -0.02
C ILE A 18 3.33 10.62 -0.11
N ARG A 19 3.72 9.78 -1.07
CA ARG A 19 5.10 9.39 -1.36
C ARG A 19 5.58 10.06 -2.64
N ASP A 20 6.89 10.27 -2.71
CA ASP A 20 7.53 10.77 -3.93
C ASP A 20 7.95 9.58 -4.81
N TYR A 21 7.47 9.58 -6.06
CA TYR A 21 7.77 8.57 -7.07
C TYR A 21 9.27 8.47 -7.40
N ASN A 22 9.99 9.59 -7.37
CA ASN A 22 11.41 9.61 -7.74
C ASN A 22 12.30 9.06 -6.63
N LEU A 23 11.80 9.02 -5.41
CA LEU A 23 12.55 8.58 -4.22
C LEU A 23 12.08 7.24 -3.67
N SER A 24 10.92 6.75 -4.11
CA SER A 24 10.28 5.57 -3.54
C SER A 24 9.69 4.72 -4.65
N GLU A 25 9.73 3.41 -4.47
CA GLU A 25 9.01 2.45 -5.30
C GLU A 25 7.50 2.57 -5.02
N CYS A 26 6.85 3.55 -5.66
CA CYS A 26 5.41 3.73 -5.62
C CYS A 26 4.83 3.91 -7.02
N TYR A 27 3.58 3.53 -7.19
CA TYR A 27 2.90 3.64 -8.48
C TYR A 27 2.20 5.00 -8.61
N ASN A 28 2.65 5.82 -9.56
CA ASN A 28 2.13 7.20 -9.71
C ASN A 28 0.85 7.29 -10.55
N PHE A 29 0.42 6.20 -11.18
CA PHE A 29 -0.77 6.23 -12.03
C PHE A 29 -2.02 5.84 -11.24
N ASN A 30 -3.10 6.58 -11.46
CA ASN A 30 -4.40 6.25 -10.85
C ASN A 30 -5.08 5.07 -11.56
N LYS A 31 -4.61 4.68 -12.75
CA LYS A 31 -5.21 3.61 -13.56
C LYS A 31 -4.37 2.35 -13.48
N GLN A 32 -5.05 1.21 -13.34
CA GLN A 32 -4.44 -0.09 -13.30
C GLN A 32 -3.89 -0.52 -14.68
N LYS A 33 -2.66 -1.03 -14.69
CA LYS A 33 -2.03 -1.61 -15.89
C LYS A 33 -2.42 -3.09 -16.01
N GLY A 34 -2.93 -3.50 -17.18
CA GLY A 34 -3.25 -4.90 -17.50
C GLY A 34 -4.73 -5.25 -17.39
N ASN A 35 -5.02 -6.54 -17.21
CA ASN A 35 -6.39 -7.04 -17.15
C ASN A 35 -7.08 -6.61 -15.86
N ASN A 36 -8.28 -6.06 -16.00
CA ASN A 36 -9.13 -5.67 -14.89
C ASN A 36 -10.30 -6.64 -14.75
N PHE A 37 -10.23 -7.48 -13.73
CA PHE A 37 -11.25 -8.48 -13.43
C PHE A 37 -12.36 -7.94 -12.50
N PHE A 38 -12.19 -6.76 -11.91
CA PHE A 38 -13.13 -6.22 -10.90
C PHE A 38 -13.95 -5.01 -11.39
N GLY A 39 -13.75 -4.57 -12.64
CA GLY A 39 -14.55 -3.52 -13.28
C GLY A 39 -14.29 -2.10 -12.77
N SER A 40 -13.26 -1.92 -11.92
CA SER A 40 -12.78 -0.61 -11.45
C SER A 40 -11.39 -0.38 -12.01
N ASP A 41 -11.21 0.63 -12.86
CA ASP A 41 -9.89 0.93 -13.44
C ASP A 41 -8.94 1.59 -12.44
N ASP A 42 -9.43 1.93 -11.24
CA ASP A 42 -8.64 2.54 -10.19
C ASP A 42 -7.59 1.58 -9.63
N TYR A 43 -6.35 2.08 -9.58
CA TYR A 43 -5.24 1.34 -9.00
C TYR A 43 -5.24 1.45 -7.47
N SER A 44 -5.28 0.30 -6.80
CA SER A 44 -4.88 0.13 -5.41
C SER A 44 -3.97 -1.08 -5.29
N PHE A 45 -3.26 -1.19 -4.16
CA PHE A 45 -2.46 -2.37 -3.89
C PHE A 45 -3.35 -3.64 -3.91
N GLU A 46 -4.54 -3.55 -3.33
CA GLU A 46 -5.52 -4.63 -3.29
C GLU A 46 -6.04 -4.97 -4.69
N SER A 47 -6.36 -3.98 -5.54
CA SER A 47 -6.81 -4.26 -6.90
C SER A 47 -5.72 -4.87 -7.75
N CYS A 48 -4.46 -4.43 -7.60
CA CYS A 48 -3.29 -5.08 -8.20
C CYS A 48 -3.15 -6.53 -7.74
N PHE A 49 -3.15 -6.74 -6.43
CA PHE A 49 -2.94 -8.03 -5.82
C PHE A 49 -4.03 -9.01 -6.24
N MET A 50 -5.30 -8.61 -6.14
CA MET A 50 -6.44 -9.43 -6.54
C MET A 50 -6.44 -9.76 -8.04
N ASN A 51 -6.09 -8.80 -8.92
CA ASN A 51 -5.99 -9.08 -10.36
C ASN A 51 -4.83 -10.05 -10.68
N CYS A 52 -3.71 -9.94 -9.98
CA CYS A 52 -2.61 -10.89 -10.11
C CYS A 52 -3.04 -12.31 -9.71
N LEU A 53 -3.71 -12.46 -8.56
CA LEU A 53 -4.23 -13.75 -8.10
C LEU A 53 -5.23 -14.35 -9.08
N ARG A 54 -6.13 -13.54 -9.64
CA ARG A 54 -7.08 -14.00 -10.67
C ARG A 54 -6.42 -14.44 -11.94
N THR A 55 -5.43 -13.68 -12.42
CA THR A 55 -4.64 -14.07 -13.60
C THR A 55 -4.00 -15.43 -13.37
N LYS A 56 -3.45 -15.67 -12.18
CA LYS A 56 -2.82 -16.94 -11.83
C LYS A 56 -3.83 -18.09 -11.75
N GLU A 57 -4.97 -17.88 -11.09
CA GLU A 57 -6.06 -18.86 -11.02
C GLU A 57 -6.55 -19.26 -12.42
N MET A 58 -6.73 -18.29 -13.33
CA MET A 58 -7.16 -18.56 -14.72
C MET A 58 -6.13 -19.32 -15.54
N ASN A 59 -4.85 -19.18 -15.23
CA ASN A 59 -3.76 -19.87 -15.95
C ASN A 59 -3.50 -21.29 -15.42
N GLU A 60 -3.65 -21.51 -14.12
CA GLU A 60 -3.25 -22.77 -13.46
C GLU A 60 -4.44 -23.69 -13.14
N CYS A 61 -5.65 -23.15 -12.93
CA CYS A 61 -6.82 -23.95 -12.62
C CYS A 61 -7.75 -24.12 -13.83
N PRO A 62 -8.43 -25.27 -13.95
CA PRO A 62 -9.27 -25.60 -15.11
C PRO A 62 -10.51 -24.71 -15.27
N SER A 63 -10.94 -24.04 -14.19
CA SER A 63 -12.02 -23.05 -14.23
C SER A 63 -11.87 -22.04 -13.09
N SER A 64 -12.41 -20.84 -13.29
CA SER A 64 -12.37 -19.76 -12.30
C SER A 64 -13.53 -19.83 -11.32
N THR A 65 -13.27 -19.49 -10.06
CA THR A 65 -14.31 -19.43 -9.02
C THR A 65 -15.31 -18.28 -9.23
N PRO A 66 -16.58 -18.44 -8.84
CA PRO A 66 -17.66 -17.48 -9.14
C PRO A 66 -17.68 -16.24 -8.24
N TYR A 67 -16.64 -15.98 -7.44
CA TYR A 67 -16.64 -14.92 -6.44
C TYR A 67 -16.59 -13.48 -7.02
N THR A 68 -16.50 -13.33 -8.34
CA THR A 68 -16.45 -12.03 -9.03
C THR A 68 -17.50 -11.95 -10.15
N PRO A 69 -18.67 -11.34 -9.89
CA PRO A 69 -19.76 -11.28 -10.88
C PRO A 69 -19.35 -10.65 -12.21
N TYR A 70 -18.45 -9.68 -12.20
CA TYR A 70 -18.00 -8.94 -13.38
C TYR A 70 -17.23 -9.83 -14.39
N THR A 71 -16.27 -10.63 -13.94
CA THR A 71 -15.53 -11.54 -14.82
C THR A 71 -16.40 -12.64 -15.40
N CYS A 72 -17.34 -13.14 -14.60
CA CYS A 72 -18.22 -14.23 -14.98
C CYS A 72 -19.27 -13.83 -16.03
N SER A 73 -19.42 -12.53 -16.28
CA SER A 73 -20.18 -12.02 -17.42
C SER A 73 -19.42 -12.15 -18.76
N LYS A 74 -18.08 -12.17 -18.72
CA LYS A 74 -17.20 -12.21 -19.91
C LYS A 74 -16.52 -13.58 -20.11
N HIS A 75 -16.36 -14.35 -19.03
CA HIS A 75 -15.65 -15.63 -19.01
C HIS A 75 -16.49 -16.70 -18.31
N ASP A 76 -16.29 -17.96 -18.68
CA ASP A 76 -17.07 -19.08 -18.14
C ASP A 76 -16.63 -19.46 -16.72
N CYS A 77 -17.22 -18.82 -15.71
CA CYS A 77 -17.01 -19.17 -14.29
C CYS A 77 -17.87 -20.39 -13.90
N ARG A 78 -17.50 -21.58 -14.39
CA ARG A 78 -18.20 -22.84 -14.09
C ARG A 78 -17.43 -23.75 -13.14
N CYS A 79 -16.75 -23.17 -12.15
CA CYS A 79 -16.17 -23.94 -11.08
C CYS A 79 -17.28 -24.61 -10.24
N LYS A 80 -17.66 -25.84 -10.62
CA LYS A 80 -18.71 -26.64 -9.99
C LYS A 80 -18.19 -27.92 -9.34
N SER A 81 -16.97 -28.35 -9.69
CA SER A 81 -16.34 -29.55 -9.12
C SER A 81 -15.52 -29.22 -7.87
N ASP A 82 -15.46 -30.17 -6.94
CA ASP A 82 -14.61 -30.08 -5.75
C ASP A 82 -13.13 -29.92 -6.11
N GLU A 83 -12.71 -30.52 -7.23
CA GLU A 83 -11.35 -30.39 -7.76
C GLU A 83 -11.01 -28.95 -8.17
N CYS A 84 -11.95 -28.26 -8.83
CA CYS A 84 -11.78 -26.86 -9.18
C CYS A 84 -11.75 -25.95 -7.93
N LEU A 85 -12.64 -26.20 -6.97
CA LEU A 85 -12.68 -25.45 -5.70
C LEU A 85 -11.40 -25.67 -4.88
N ASN A 86 -10.86 -26.89 -4.88
CA ASN A 86 -9.62 -27.22 -4.21
C ASN A 86 -8.40 -26.60 -4.91
N CYS A 87 -8.33 -26.63 -6.25
CA CYS A 87 -7.27 -25.96 -7.01
C CYS A 87 -7.24 -24.46 -6.69
N SER A 88 -8.37 -23.77 -6.88
CA SER A 88 -8.48 -22.34 -6.63
C SER A 88 -8.22 -22.00 -5.17
N SER A 89 -8.77 -22.76 -4.22
CA SER A 89 -8.51 -22.50 -2.81
C SER A 89 -7.06 -22.72 -2.41
N ASN A 90 -6.38 -23.74 -2.93
CA ASN A 90 -4.97 -23.96 -2.61
C ASN A 90 -4.07 -22.89 -3.24
N LEU A 91 -4.50 -22.33 -4.37
CA LEU A 91 -3.77 -21.30 -5.10
C LEU A 91 -3.98 -19.90 -4.50
N ILE A 92 -5.20 -19.55 -4.11
CA ILE A 92 -5.55 -18.26 -3.49
C ILE A 92 -5.25 -18.25 -1.99
N PHE A 93 -5.47 -19.39 -1.32
CA PHE A 93 -5.29 -19.58 0.12
C PHE A 93 -4.48 -20.86 0.40
N PRO A 94 -3.16 -20.86 0.11
CA PRO A 94 -2.30 -22.02 0.35
C PRO A 94 -2.27 -22.46 1.83
N GLU A 95 -2.76 -21.60 2.74
CA GLU A 95 -2.86 -21.80 4.18
C GLU A 95 -3.77 -22.96 4.64
N ARG A 96 -4.55 -23.63 3.77
CA ARG A 96 -5.40 -24.76 4.20
C ARG A 96 -4.64 -25.95 4.79
N LYS A 97 -3.31 -26.04 4.63
CA LYS A 97 -2.51 -27.15 5.19
C LYS A 97 -1.74 -26.84 6.48
N ASP A 98 -1.32 -25.60 6.74
CA ASP A 98 -0.53 -25.29 7.95
C ASP A 98 -0.82 -23.90 8.50
N SER A 99 -1.56 -23.88 9.61
CA SER A 99 -2.15 -22.72 10.30
C SER A 99 -1.17 -21.85 11.09
N LYS A 100 0.06 -21.63 10.58
CA LYS A 100 1.02 -20.75 11.25
C LYS A 100 1.80 -19.87 10.26
N LEU A 101 1.58 -18.57 10.44
CA LEU A 101 2.31 -17.43 9.88
C LEU A 101 1.99 -17.07 8.42
N PHE A 102 1.56 -15.81 8.25
CA PHE A 102 1.69 -15.01 7.03
C PHE A 102 3.04 -15.32 6.36
N ARG A 103 3.06 -16.17 5.33
CA ARG A 103 4.28 -16.46 4.58
C ARG A 103 4.48 -15.39 3.49
N PRO A 104 5.60 -14.66 3.48
CA PRO A 104 5.91 -13.65 2.47
C PRO A 104 6.09 -14.23 1.05
N GLU A 105 6.19 -15.55 0.88
CA GLU A 105 6.39 -16.21 -0.43
C GLU A 105 5.21 -16.06 -1.38
N PHE A 106 3.97 -16.06 -0.87
CA PHE A 106 2.79 -15.82 -1.70
C PHE A 106 2.71 -14.35 -2.15
N ILE A 107 3.06 -13.43 -1.24
CA ILE A 107 3.21 -12.00 -1.51
C ILE A 107 4.32 -11.77 -2.56
N LYS A 108 5.40 -12.56 -2.54
CA LYS A 108 6.49 -12.48 -3.54
C LYS A 108 6.06 -12.87 -4.96
N SER A 109 4.96 -13.61 -5.15
CA SER A 109 4.52 -14.01 -6.49
C SER A 109 3.83 -12.88 -7.27
N CYS A 110 3.35 -11.86 -6.58
CA CYS A 110 2.70 -10.68 -7.17
C CYS A 110 3.49 -9.42 -6.83
N SER A 111 4.19 -8.85 -7.81
CA SER A 111 4.90 -7.58 -7.62
C SER A 111 3.94 -6.40 -7.76
N CYS A 112 3.27 -6.04 -6.66
CA CYS A 112 2.36 -4.90 -6.59
C CYS A 112 2.99 -3.77 -5.78
N GLU A 113 3.00 -2.58 -6.37
CA GLU A 113 3.46 -1.35 -5.72
C GLU A 113 2.30 -0.69 -4.97
N TYR A 114 2.61 0.10 -3.94
CA TYR A 114 1.59 0.97 -3.35
C TYR A 114 1.42 2.21 -4.23
N PRO A 115 0.19 2.75 -4.38
CA PRO A 115 0.03 4.03 -5.06
C PRO A 115 0.81 5.12 -4.31
N CYS A 116 1.35 6.10 -5.03
CA CYS A 116 2.06 7.22 -4.39
C CYS A 116 1.13 8.07 -3.51
N ASN A 117 -0.19 8.02 -3.76
CA ASN A 117 -1.22 8.67 -2.96
C ASN A 117 -2.23 7.63 -2.48
N TYR A 118 -2.26 7.34 -1.19
CA TYR A 118 -3.21 6.37 -0.64
C TYR A 118 -3.73 6.74 0.74
N TYR A 119 -4.92 6.22 1.07
CA TYR A 119 -5.54 6.38 2.37
C TYR A 119 -5.33 5.12 3.20
N ILE A 120 -4.92 5.31 4.45
CA ILE A 120 -4.81 4.25 5.45
C ILE A 120 -5.92 4.47 6.48
N TYR A 121 -6.71 3.42 6.69
CA TYR A 121 -7.76 3.36 7.70
C TYR A 121 -7.26 2.56 8.90
N LYS A 122 -6.90 3.26 9.97
CA LYS A 122 -6.49 2.61 11.22
C LYS A 122 -7.70 2.41 12.10
N THR A 123 -7.90 1.18 12.56
CA THR A 123 -8.98 0.84 13.48
C THR A 123 -8.41 0.22 14.75
N LEU A 124 -9.02 0.56 15.88
CA LEU A 124 -8.75 -0.09 17.16
C LEU A 124 -10.10 -0.51 17.75
N PRO A 125 -10.64 -1.67 17.32
CA PRO A 125 -11.95 -2.11 17.76
C PRO A 125 -11.94 -2.41 19.27
N SER A 126 -13.06 -2.12 19.91
CA SER A 126 -13.31 -2.48 21.32
C SER A 126 -14.66 -3.17 21.41
N SER A 127 -14.74 -4.25 22.18
CA SER A 127 -15.94 -5.08 22.28
C SER A 127 -16.40 -5.21 23.72
N THR A 128 -17.71 -5.09 23.92
CA THR A 128 -18.39 -5.26 25.20
C THR A 128 -19.51 -6.28 25.06
N LYS A 129 -19.79 -7.08 26.11
CA LYS A 129 -20.87 -8.07 26.05
C LYS A 129 -22.23 -7.39 25.85
N LEU A 130 -23.09 -8.00 25.05
CA LEU A 130 -24.44 -7.50 24.83
C LEU A 130 -25.27 -7.59 26.12
N HIS A 131 -25.98 -6.51 26.41
CA HIS A 131 -26.95 -6.49 27.50
C HIS A 131 -28.24 -7.16 27.04
N THR A 132 -28.35 -8.47 27.30
CA THR A 132 -29.49 -9.31 26.91
C THR A 132 -30.84 -8.70 27.29
N LYS A 133 -30.97 -8.17 28.51
CA LYS A 133 -32.22 -7.54 28.99
C LYS A 133 -32.64 -6.33 28.15
N ASN A 134 -31.69 -5.49 27.76
CA ASN A 134 -31.97 -4.30 26.94
C ASN A 134 -32.31 -4.70 25.51
N MET A 135 -31.67 -5.74 24.97
CA MET A 135 -32.00 -6.27 23.65
C MET A 135 -33.39 -6.89 23.62
N ILE A 136 -33.74 -7.74 24.59
CA ILE A 136 -35.07 -8.35 24.70
C ILE A 136 -36.14 -7.26 24.73
N LYS A 137 -35.94 -6.21 25.54
CA LYS A 137 -36.87 -5.08 25.62
C LYS A 137 -36.94 -4.28 24.31
N ARG A 138 -35.81 -4.04 23.65
CA ARG A 138 -35.73 -3.24 22.41
C ARG A 138 -36.35 -3.96 21.20
N PHE A 139 -36.14 -5.27 21.09
CA PHE A 139 -36.65 -6.09 19.99
C PHE A 139 -38.00 -6.76 20.33
N ASN A 140 -38.55 -6.49 21.51
CA ASN A 140 -39.82 -7.04 22.00
C ASN A 140 -39.88 -8.58 21.88
N LEU A 141 -38.77 -9.25 22.22
CA LEU A 141 -38.64 -10.70 22.11
C LEU A 141 -39.47 -11.37 23.21
N LYS A 142 -40.29 -12.35 22.83
CA LYS A 142 -41.13 -13.13 23.75
C LYS A 142 -40.51 -14.52 23.93
N GLY A 143 -40.30 -14.93 25.17
CA GLY A 143 -39.72 -16.24 25.48
C GLY A 143 -39.11 -16.29 26.86
N ASN A 144 -38.59 -17.46 27.22
CA ASN A 144 -37.82 -17.66 28.45
C ASN A 144 -36.48 -16.89 28.38
N TYR A 145 -36.09 -16.24 29.48
CA TYR A 145 -34.91 -15.39 29.51
C TYR A 145 -33.61 -16.17 29.23
N ASP A 146 -33.48 -17.39 29.77
CA ASP A 146 -32.26 -18.18 29.61
C ASP A 146 -32.06 -18.67 28.17
N ASP A 147 -33.15 -18.98 27.48
CA ASP A 147 -33.11 -19.40 26.07
C ASP A 147 -32.80 -18.21 25.16
N LEU A 148 -33.43 -17.05 25.42
CA LEU A 148 -33.13 -15.80 24.72
C LEU A 148 -31.70 -15.32 24.97
N LYS A 149 -31.16 -15.56 26.16
CA LYS A 149 -29.76 -15.21 26.47
C LYS A 149 -28.78 -16.03 25.65
N LYS A 150 -28.98 -17.36 25.57
CA LYS A 150 -28.13 -18.24 24.75
C LYS A 150 -28.23 -17.89 23.27
N ASP A 151 -29.43 -17.60 22.79
CA ASP A 151 -29.67 -17.19 21.41
C ASP A 151 -28.95 -15.86 21.08
N ILE A 152 -29.08 -14.86 21.95
CA ILE A 152 -28.41 -13.55 21.78
C ILE A 152 -26.88 -13.69 21.79
N GLU A 153 -26.33 -14.49 22.70
CA GLU A 153 -24.88 -14.70 22.80
C GLU A 153 -24.31 -15.50 21.61
N ALA A 154 -25.11 -16.38 21.01
CA ALA A 154 -24.67 -17.23 19.89
C ALA A 154 -24.87 -16.59 18.51
N ASN A 155 -25.91 -15.75 18.33
CA ASN A 155 -26.35 -15.35 16.98
C ASN A 155 -26.24 -13.86 16.70
N TYR A 156 -26.12 -12.99 17.72
CA TYR A 156 -26.21 -11.54 17.54
C TYR A 156 -24.87 -10.86 17.77
N ALA A 157 -24.53 -9.89 16.93
CA ALA A 157 -23.45 -8.95 17.16
C ALA A 157 -23.92 -7.55 16.78
N ILE A 158 -23.56 -6.54 17.58
CA ILE A 158 -23.79 -5.13 17.24
C ILE A 158 -22.44 -4.56 16.80
N VAL A 159 -22.41 -3.86 15.67
CA VAL A 159 -21.19 -3.25 15.15
C VAL A 159 -21.44 -1.76 14.94
N ASN A 160 -20.72 -0.94 15.68
CA ASN A 160 -20.77 0.51 15.56
C ASN A 160 -19.51 1.00 14.85
N LEU A 161 -19.65 1.44 13.60
CA LEU A 161 -18.56 2.06 12.84
C LEU A 161 -18.68 3.58 12.92
N PHE A 162 -17.61 4.25 13.32
CA PHE A 162 -17.62 5.71 13.42
C PHE A 162 -16.23 6.31 13.17
N ILE A 163 -16.21 7.55 12.68
CA ILE A 163 -14.97 8.30 12.48
C ILE A 163 -14.53 8.90 13.80
N LYS A 164 -13.35 8.52 14.30
CA LYS A 164 -12.84 8.97 15.61
C LYS A 164 -12.43 10.44 15.63
N LYS A 165 -11.87 10.93 14.52
CA LYS A 165 -11.41 12.31 14.35
C LYS A 165 -11.86 12.84 13.00
N LYS A 166 -12.41 14.06 12.97
CA LYS A 166 -12.81 14.72 11.72
C LYS A 166 -11.61 15.09 10.85
N GLU A 167 -10.45 15.30 11.47
CA GLU A 167 -9.21 15.69 10.77
C GLU A 167 -8.52 14.47 10.15
N ILE A 168 -8.15 14.61 8.88
CA ILE A 168 -7.34 13.62 8.16
C ILE A 168 -5.87 13.94 8.39
N VAL A 169 -5.14 13.01 9.01
CA VAL A 169 -3.70 13.17 9.20
C VAL A 169 -3.01 12.93 7.87
N THR A 170 -2.40 13.97 7.30
CA THR A 170 -1.66 13.86 6.04
C THR A 170 -0.17 13.73 6.34
N LYS A 171 0.43 12.62 5.91
CA LYS A 171 1.88 12.40 5.95
C LYS A 171 2.41 12.53 4.54
N ARG A 172 3.35 13.44 4.36
CA ARG A 172 4.03 13.66 3.08
C ARG A 172 5.50 13.36 3.25
N GLN A 173 6.03 12.53 2.37
CA GLN A 173 7.47 12.36 2.23
C GLN A 173 8.06 13.66 1.68
N VAL A 174 9.04 14.19 2.39
CA VAL A 174 9.76 15.42 2.01
C VAL A 174 11.22 15.07 1.77
N VAL A 175 11.81 15.69 0.75
CA VAL A 175 13.23 15.54 0.45
C VAL A 175 14.00 16.40 1.45
N VAL A 176 14.72 15.75 2.37
CA VAL A 176 15.57 16.45 3.34
C VAL A 176 16.90 16.76 2.65
N GLY A 177 17.03 17.98 2.15
CA GLY A 177 18.21 18.42 1.39
C GLY A 177 17.95 18.37 -0.10
N SER A 178 17.67 19.53 -0.68
CA SER A 178 17.79 19.69 -2.13
C SER A 178 19.28 19.71 -2.50
N THR A 179 19.60 19.40 -3.75
CA THR A 179 20.97 19.61 -4.27
C THR A 179 21.43 21.05 -4.04
N ALA A 180 20.52 22.01 -4.15
CA ALA A 180 20.79 23.41 -3.86
C ALA A 180 21.23 23.65 -2.40
N ASN A 181 20.61 22.98 -1.42
CA ASN A 181 21.03 23.09 -0.02
C ASN A 181 22.44 22.55 0.18
N VAL A 182 22.75 21.41 -0.44
CA VAL A 182 24.10 20.82 -0.37
C VAL A 182 25.14 21.76 -0.99
N PHE A 183 24.86 22.33 -2.17
CA PHE A 183 25.77 23.30 -2.79
C PHE A 183 25.90 24.58 -1.96
N SER A 184 24.82 25.03 -1.33
CA SER A 184 24.86 26.19 -0.44
C SER A 184 25.70 25.94 0.79
N ASP A 185 25.58 24.76 1.41
CA ASP A 185 26.35 24.40 2.60
C ASP A 185 27.85 24.25 2.28
N ILE A 186 28.17 23.62 1.14
CA ILE A 186 29.55 23.54 0.64
C ILE A 186 30.11 24.93 0.37
N GLY A 187 29.39 25.76 -0.39
CA GLY A 187 29.82 27.11 -0.73
C GLY A 187 30.02 27.99 0.51
N ASN A 188 29.10 27.90 1.48
CA ASN A 188 29.20 28.63 2.74
C ASN A 188 30.42 28.17 3.55
N THR A 189 30.65 26.86 3.65
CA THR A 189 31.79 26.29 4.38
C THR A 189 33.13 26.66 3.72
N LEU A 190 33.21 26.63 2.38
CA LEU A 190 34.39 27.05 1.61
C LEU A 190 34.68 28.54 1.75
N SER A 191 33.64 29.37 1.68
CA SER A 191 33.77 30.82 1.84
C SER A 191 34.19 31.18 3.26
N LEU A 192 33.65 30.51 4.28
CA LEU A 192 33.97 30.77 5.68
C LEU A 192 35.39 30.33 6.06
N LEU A 193 35.84 29.15 5.61
CA LEU A 193 37.14 28.59 6.01
C LEU A 193 38.30 29.09 5.16
N LEU A 194 38.10 29.23 3.84
CA LEU A 194 39.18 29.52 2.90
C LEU A 194 39.05 30.91 2.26
N GLY A 195 37.95 31.63 2.50
CA GLY A 195 37.67 32.90 1.82
C GLY A 195 37.45 32.73 0.31
N LEU A 196 37.25 31.49 -0.17
CA LEU A 196 37.13 31.19 -1.59
C LEU A 196 35.68 31.33 -2.04
N GLY A 197 35.45 32.23 -2.99
CA GLY A 197 34.19 32.34 -3.72
C GLY A 197 34.21 31.59 -5.05
N MET A 198 33.06 31.53 -5.73
CA MET A 198 32.96 30.97 -7.09
C MET A 198 33.89 31.66 -8.10
N ILE A 199 34.19 32.94 -7.89
CA ILE A 199 35.11 33.71 -8.75
C ILE A 199 36.53 33.13 -8.68
N ASN A 200 37.01 32.75 -7.50
CA ASN A 200 38.36 32.18 -7.34
C ASN A 200 38.47 30.81 -8.02
N PHE A 201 37.39 30.02 -8.06
CA PHE A 201 37.37 28.77 -8.83
C PHE A 201 37.50 29.00 -10.34
N ILE A 202 36.84 30.04 -10.87
CA ILE A 202 36.95 30.42 -12.27
C ILE A 202 38.38 30.89 -12.58
N GLU A 203 39.00 31.64 -11.68
CA GLU A 203 40.38 32.12 -11.82
C GLU A 203 41.40 30.98 -11.85
N ILE A 204 41.27 30.00 -10.94
CA ILE A 204 42.09 28.78 -10.95
C ILE A 204 41.90 28.01 -12.26
N PHE A 205 40.67 27.88 -12.73
CA PHE A 205 40.37 27.17 -13.97
C PHE A 205 41.01 27.87 -15.19
N LEU A 206 40.91 29.20 -15.27
CA LEU A 206 41.55 29.99 -16.32
C LEU A 206 43.07 29.93 -16.25
N PHE A 207 43.65 29.96 -15.04
CA PHE A 207 45.10 29.83 -14.85
C PHE A 207 45.62 28.47 -15.34
N ILE A 208 44.92 27.37 -14.99
CA ILE A 208 45.24 26.03 -15.49
C ILE A 208 45.10 25.98 -17.02
N PHE A 209 44.01 26.53 -17.56
CA PHE A 209 43.78 26.54 -19.00
C PHE A 209 44.90 27.27 -19.76
N VAL A 210 45.31 28.44 -19.28
CA VAL A 210 46.42 29.22 -19.85
C VAL A 210 47.75 28.47 -19.71
N LEU A 211 48.02 27.83 -18.57
CA LEU A 211 49.21 27.01 -18.37
C LEU A 211 49.28 25.82 -19.33
N CYS A 212 48.17 25.10 -19.52
CA CYS A 212 48.08 23.99 -20.47
C CYS A 212 48.27 24.49 -21.91
N PHE A 213 47.63 25.59 -22.30
CA PHE A 213 47.79 26.15 -23.65
C PHE A 213 49.22 26.63 -23.91
N SER A 214 49.84 27.29 -22.93
CA SER A 214 51.22 27.75 -23.06
C SER A 214 52.23 26.61 -23.08
N THR A 215 52.03 25.54 -22.29
CA THR A 215 52.86 24.33 -22.39
C THR A 215 52.69 23.61 -23.72
N VAL A 216 51.47 23.55 -24.28
CA VAL A 216 51.23 23.01 -25.64
C VAL A 216 51.93 23.86 -26.70
N ILE A 217 51.83 25.20 -26.64
CA ILE A 217 52.51 26.10 -27.58
C ILE A 217 54.04 25.96 -27.49
N VAL A 218 54.59 25.85 -26.27
CA VAL A 218 56.03 25.63 -26.06
C VAL A 218 56.46 24.26 -26.60
N TYR A 219 55.65 23.21 -26.43
CA TYR A 219 55.93 21.90 -27.01
C TYR A 219 55.89 21.92 -28.54
N VAL A 220 54.90 22.59 -29.14
CA VAL A 220 54.79 22.73 -30.61
C VAL A 220 55.98 23.53 -31.18
N LYS A 221 56.41 24.60 -30.51
CA LYS A 221 57.61 25.37 -30.90
C LYS A 221 58.93 24.62 -30.76
N LYS A 222 58.99 23.56 -29.95
CA LYS A 222 60.17 22.71 -29.79
C LYS A 222 60.23 21.55 -30.80
N CYS A 223 59.13 21.26 -31.49
CA CYS A 223 59.04 20.19 -32.49
C CYS A 223 59.14 20.68 -33.95
N ILE A 224 59.29 21.99 -34.16
CA ILE A 224 59.65 22.64 -35.44
C ILE A 224 61.12 23.05 -35.33
#